data_AF-A0A6G3MH95-F1
#
_entry.id   AF-A0A6G3MH95-F1
#
_cell.length_a   1.000
_cell.length_b   1.000
_cell.length_c   1.000
_cell.angle_alpha   90.00
_cell.angle_beta   90.00
_cell.angle_gamma   90.00
#
_symmetry.space_group_name_H-M   'P 1'
#
loop_
_entity.id
_entity.type
_entity.pdbx_description
1 polymer ?
#
loop_
_entity_poly.entity_id
_entity_poly.type
_entity_poly.pdbx_seq_one_letter_code
_entity_poly.pdbx_strand_id
1 'polypeptide(L)'
;GIPFGCSLNHSLSIIMNWQDYENINVSHLVLNGGSYFPISCETNKKVAIIVPYRNRPIQLKIFTYNIHKFLIRQNIKYTIFVVFQVISNFNLNKDDDNLFNRGALFNAAFKEIEKIGNYECLVFHDIDTFPINLLNRYDCPTSPRHLRMVEEDYKL
;
A
#
# COMPACT_ATOMS: atom_id res chain seq x y z
N GLY A 1 22.93 -13.23 11.53
CA GLY A 1 23.43 -11.87 11.77
C GLY A 1 22.63 -10.92 10.92
N ILE A 2 21.94 -9.97 11.53
CA ILE A 2 21.13 -8.94 10.86
C ILE A 2 22.07 -7.75 10.61
N PRO A 3 22.22 -7.23 9.38
CA PRO A 3 22.85 -5.94 9.22
C PRO A 3 21.81 -4.85 9.44
N PHE A 4 22.01 -4.12 10.53
CA PHE A 4 21.53 -2.75 10.72
C PHE A 4 22.18 -1.82 9.69
N GLY A 5 21.45 -0.82 9.20
CA GLY A 5 22.07 0.38 8.66
C GLY A 5 21.33 1.07 7.51
N CYS A 6 20.34 1.89 7.84
CA CYS A 6 20.20 3.19 7.18
C CYS A 6 19.67 4.21 8.20
N SER A 7 20.60 4.99 8.75
CA SER A 7 20.33 6.31 9.29
C SER A 7 19.96 7.21 8.11
N LEU A 8 18.75 7.78 8.14
CA LEU A 8 18.37 8.91 7.30
C LEU A 8 17.69 9.95 8.18
N ASN A 9 18.23 11.17 8.11
CA ASN A 9 17.77 12.36 8.80
C ASN A 9 16.26 12.59 8.64
N HIS A 10 15.65 13.08 9.73
CA HIS A 10 14.29 13.58 9.87
C HIS A 10 13.41 13.61 8.59
N SER A 11 12.29 12.87 8.71
CA SER A 11 11.05 12.92 7.93
C SER A 11 10.88 11.83 6.86
N LEU A 12 9.86 10.99 7.13
CA LEU A 12 9.13 10.08 6.23
C LEU A 12 9.51 8.58 6.31
N SER A 13 8.84 7.91 7.26
CA SER A 13 8.03 6.71 7.06
C SER A 13 8.72 5.39 6.67
N ILE A 14 8.83 4.51 7.66
CA ILE A 14 9.14 3.08 7.54
C ILE A 14 8.08 2.39 6.66
N ILE A 15 8.53 1.68 5.61
CA ILE A 15 7.74 0.64 4.94
C ILE A 15 7.70 -0.54 5.91
N MET A 16 6.52 -0.89 6.43
CA MET A 16 6.45 -1.99 7.40
C MET A 16 6.88 -3.32 6.77
N ASN A 17 7.70 -4.05 7.53
CA ASN A 17 7.85 -5.48 7.40
C ASN A 17 6.54 -6.14 7.87
N TRP A 18 6.12 -7.21 7.21
CA TRP A 18 4.79 -7.82 7.34
C TRP A 18 4.54 -8.56 8.67
N GLN A 19 5.52 -8.55 9.58
CA GLN A 19 5.46 -9.23 10.88
C GLN A 19 4.29 -8.73 11.76
N ASP A 20 3.86 -7.48 11.61
CA ASP A 20 2.69 -6.96 12.31
C ASP A 20 1.33 -7.48 11.76
N TYR A 21 1.35 -8.20 10.63
CA TYR A 21 0.16 -8.71 9.91
C TYR A 21 0.00 -10.23 9.90
N GLU A 22 0.88 -10.98 10.57
CA GLU A 22 0.97 -12.45 10.52
C GLU A 22 -0.35 -13.19 10.86
N ASN A 23 -1.30 -12.50 11.50
CA ASN A 23 -2.59 -13.09 11.89
C ASN A 23 -3.76 -12.80 10.93
N ILE A 24 -3.55 -12.10 9.80
CA ILE A 24 -4.60 -11.93 8.79
C ILE A 24 -4.53 -13.11 7.81
N ASN A 25 -5.43 -14.09 7.99
CA ASN A 25 -5.59 -15.20 7.05
C ASN A 25 -6.21 -14.71 5.72
N VAL A 26 -5.38 -14.11 4.87
CA VAL A 26 -5.79 -13.57 3.57
C VAL A 26 -5.85 -14.67 2.51
N SER A 27 -4.71 -15.35 2.31
CA SER A 27 -4.51 -16.48 1.38
C SER A 27 -3.08 -16.99 1.54
N HIS A 28 -2.87 -18.30 1.42
CA HIS A 28 -1.53 -18.92 1.39
C HIS A 28 -0.70 -18.51 0.15
N LEU A 29 -1.32 -17.86 -0.83
CA LEU A 29 -0.67 -17.34 -2.03
C LEU A 29 0.04 -16.01 -1.81
N VAL A 30 -0.27 -15.29 -0.72
CA VAL A 30 0.39 -14.02 -0.38
C VAL A 30 1.68 -14.33 0.37
N LEU A 31 2.80 -13.88 -0.18
CA LEU A 31 4.11 -14.01 0.44
C LEU A 31 4.31 -12.99 1.55
N ASN A 32 5.24 -13.30 2.45
CA ASN A 32 5.76 -12.34 3.43
C ASN A 32 6.15 -11.03 2.73
N GLY A 33 5.70 -9.91 3.29
CA GLY A 33 5.84 -8.59 2.67
C GLY A 33 4.63 -8.17 1.82
N GLY A 34 3.54 -8.94 1.80
CA GLY A 34 2.29 -8.54 1.14
C GLY A 34 2.38 -8.58 -0.38
N SER A 35 3.15 -9.54 -0.91
CA SER A 35 3.36 -9.70 -2.35
C SER A 35 2.67 -10.94 -2.89
N TYR A 36 2.22 -10.88 -4.13
CA TYR A 36 1.69 -12.04 -4.86
C TYR A 36 2.30 -12.08 -6.26
N PHE A 37 2.66 -13.29 -6.67
CA PHE A 37 3.27 -13.59 -7.96
C PHE A 37 2.45 -14.68 -8.64
N PRO A 38 1.79 -14.40 -9.79
CA PRO A 38 1.00 -15.40 -10.49
C PRO A 38 1.92 -16.47 -11.10
N ILE A 39 1.48 -17.73 -11.07
CA ILE A 39 2.24 -18.87 -11.61
C ILE A 39 2.31 -18.80 -13.14
N SER A 40 1.30 -18.25 -13.80
CA SER A 40 1.10 -18.34 -15.25
C SER A 40 0.88 -16.99 -15.94
N CYS A 41 1.76 -16.00 -15.76
CA CYS A 41 1.62 -14.73 -16.47
C CYS A 41 2.88 -14.34 -17.25
N GLU A 42 2.67 -14.05 -18.54
CA GLU A 42 3.66 -13.55 -19.50
C GLU A 42 3.97 -12.04 -19.31
N THR A 43 3.14 -11.32 -18.53
CA THR A 43 3.35 -9.89 -18.30
C THR A 43 4.24 -9.68 -17.09
N ASN A 44 5.49 -9.29 -17.31
CA ASN A 44 6.48 -9.05 -16.26
C ASN A 44 6.19 -7.83 -15.37
N LYS A 45 5.18 -7.02 -15.74
CA LYS A 45 4.88 -5.74 -15.12
C LYS A 45 4.60 -5.87 -13.62
N LYS A 46 5.55 -5.40 -12.81
CA LYS A 46 5.42 -5.39 -11.35
C LYS A 46 4.70 -4.14 -10.89
N VAL A 47 3.61 -4.31 -10.13
CA VAL A 47 2.77 -3.21 -9.63
C VAL A 47 3.04 -2.94 -8.14
N ALA A 48 3.30 -1.69 -7.77
CA ALA A 48 3.32 -1.25 -6.37
C ALA A 48 1.99 -0.58 -6.02
N ILE A 49 1.29 -1.13 -5.03
CA ILE A 49 0.08 -0.53 -4.47
C ILE A 49 0.48 0.26 -3.22
N ILE A 50 0.38 1.58 -3.26
CA ILE A 50 0.84 2.49 -2.21
C ILE A 50 -0.37 2.99 -1.41
N VAL A 51 -0.37 2.71 -0.11
CA VAL A 51 -1.49 2.97 0.78
C VAL A 51 -1.01 3.86 1.94
N PRO A 52 -1.43 5.12 2.00
CA PRO A 52 -1.06 6.01 3.08
C PRO A 52 -1.92 5.64 4.30
N TYR A 53 -1.30 5.62 5.49
CA TYR A 53 -1.95 5.14 6.69
C TYR A 53 -1.60 5.98 7.91
N ARG A 54 -2.61 6.21 8.77
CA ARG A 54 -2.45 6.76 10.12
C ARG A 54 -3.58 6.27 11.02
N ASN A 55 -3.23 5.54 12.07
CA ASN A 55 -4.10 5.17 13.21
C ASN A 55 -5.51 4.62 12.82
N ARG A 56 -5.58 3.65 11.89
CA ARG A 56 -6.82 3.02 11.42
C ARG A 56 -6.72 1.48 11.36
N PRO A 57 -6.37 0.79 12.46
CA PRO A 57 -5.98 -0.63 12.43
C PRO A 57 -7.09 -1.55 11.94
N ILE A 58 -8.35 -1.22 12.24
CA ILE A 58 -9.52 -1.99 11.78
C ILE A 58 -9.67 -1.86 10.26
N GLN A 59 -9.62 -0.64 9.73
CA GLN A 59 -9.73 -0.38 8.28
C GLN A 59 -8.59 -1.05 7.54
N LEU A 60 -7.38 -1.05 8.09
CA LEU A 60 -6.24 -1.74 7.52
C LEU A 60 -6.44 -3.25 7.44
N LYS A 61 -7.03 -3.88 8.47
CA LYS A 61 -7.39 -5.29 8.41
C LYS A 61 -8.41 -5.59 7.31
N ILE A 62 -9.47 -4.78 7.22
CA ILE A 62 -10.52 -4.89 6.19
C ILE A 62 -9.93 -4.69 4.79
N PHE A 63 -9.11 -3.66 4.64
CA PHE A 63 -8.40 -3.32 3.41
C PHE A 63 -7.56 -4.49 2.92
N THR A 64 -6.61 -4.95 3.74
CA THR A 64 -5.67 -6.02 3.40
C THR A 64 -6.41 -7.29 3.01
N TYR A 65 -7.43 -7.70 3.76
CA TYR A 65 -8.23 -8.88 3.43
C TYR A 65 -8.91 -8.79 2.06
N ASN A 66 -9.60 -7.68 1.79
CA ASN A 66 -10.40 -7.54 0.57
C ASN A 66 -9.53 -7.26 -0.66
N ILE A 67 -8.56 -6.35 -0.55
CA ILE A 67 -7.76 -5.93 -1.69
C ILE A 67 -6.88 -7.06 -2.20
N HIS A 68 -6.25 -7.85 -1.32
CA HIS A 68 -5.43 -8.98 -1.76
C HIS A 68 -6.27 -9.99 -2.54
N LYS A 69 -7.47 -10.32 -2.07
CA LYS A 69 -8.39 -11.22 -2.77
C LYS A 69 -8.80 -10.67 -4.13
N PHE A 70 -9.02 -9.36 -4.23
CA PHE A 70 -9.34 -8.72 -5.50
C PHE A 70 -8.16 -8.78 -6.49
N LEU A 71 -6.96 -8.38 -6.06
CA LEU A 71 -5.77 -8.33 -6.91
C LEU A 71 -5.30 -9.72 -7.33
N ILE A 72 -5.44 -10.74 -6.47
CA ILE A 72 -5.20 -12.15 -6.83
C ILE A 72 -6.16 -12.59 -7.95
N ARG A 73 -7.45 -12.23 -7.86
CA ARG A 73 -8.42 -12.54 -8.94
C ARG A 73 -8.11 -11.82 -10.24
N GLN A 74 -7.49 -10.64 -10.18
CA GLN A 74 -6.99 -9.95 -11.37
C GLN A 74 -5.72 -10.59 -11.98
N ASN A 75 -5.12 -11.54 -11.26
CA ASN A 75 -3.93 -12.30 -11.64
C ASN A 75 -2.73 -11.40 -11.99
N ILE A 76 -2.56 -10.31 -11.24
CA ILE A 76 -1.45 -9.35 -11.45
C ILE A 76 -0.30 -9.63 -10.48
N LYS A 77 0.93 -9.31 -10.91
CA LYS A 77 2.12 -9.34 -10.06
C LYS A 77 2.21 -8.05 -9.25
N TYR A 78 2.01 -8.11 -7.93
CA TYR A 78 1.95 -6.91 -7.10
C TYR A 78 2.62 -7.04 -5.72
N THR A 79 2.90 -5.89 -5.13
CA THR A 79 3.28 -5.72 -3.73
C THR A 79 2.51 -4.54 -3.12
N ILE A 80 1.98 -4.70 -1.91
CA ILE A 80 1.29 -3.62 -1.18
C ILE A 80 2.27 -2.96 -0.20
N PHE A 81 2.37 -1.64 -0.29
CA PHE A 81 3.18 -0.78 0.57
C PHE A 81 2.26 0.08 1.44
N VAL A 82 2.23 -0.21 2.73
CA VAL A 82 1.52 0.61 3.72
C VAL A 82 2.50 1.63 4.31
N VAL A 83 2.17 2.92 4.17
CA VAL A 83 3.08 4.05 4.42
C VAL A 83 2.56 4.86 5.60
N PHE A 84 3.27 4.82 6.71
CA PHE A 84 2.82 5.39 7.98
C PHE A 84 3.29 6.83 8.16
N GLN A 85 2.41 7.73 8.56
CA GLN A 85 2.85 9.05 9.02
C GLN A 85 3.37 8.95 10.46
N VAL A 86 4.69 9.11 10.64
CA VAL A 86 5.31 9.19 11.96
C VAL A 86 5.01 10.58 12.56
N ILE A 87 4.49 10.60 13.78
CA ILE A 87 4.26 11.83 14.54
C ILE A 87 5.54 12.11 15.33
N SER A 88 6.32 13.11 14.92
CA SER A 88 7.64 13.40 15.53
C SER A 88 7.62 14.44 16.65
N ASN A 89 6.47 15.03 16.97
CA ASN A 89 6.41 16.13 17.93
C ASN A 89 5.96 15.62 19.30
N PHE A 90 6.93 15.14 20.09
CA PHE A 90 6.72 14.73 21.49
C PHE A 90 6.37 15.91 22.42
N ASN A 91 6.54 17.16 21.94
CA ASN A 91 6.40 18.41 22.71
C ASN A 91 5.34 19.38 22.16
N LEU A 92 4.52 18.97 21.18
CA LEU A 92 3.33 19.74 20.83
C LEU A 92 2.14 19.21 21.60
N ASN A 93 1.23 20.11 22.00
CA ASN A 93 -0.01 19.73 22.64
C ASN A 93 -0.68 18.61 21.84
N LYS A 94 -1.33 17.68 22.53
CA LYS A 94 -2.03 16.53 21.94
C LYS A 94 -3.07 16.94 20.86
N ASP A 95 -3.42 18.22 20.81
CA ASP A 95 -4.35 18.84 19.86
C ASP A 95 -3.67 19.41 18.59
N ASP A 96 -2.34 19.54 18.57
CA ASP A 96 -1.54 19.79 17.36
C ASP A 96 -1.20 18.44 16.70
N ASP A 97 -2.27 17.73 16.36
CA ASP A 97 -2.23 16.46 15.68
C ASP A 97 -1.65 16.72 14.28
N ASN A 98 -0.35 16.47 14.06
CA ASN A 98 0.36 16.71 12.79
C ASN A 98 -0.56 16.30 11.62
N LEU A 99 -1.08 17.27 10.87
CA LEU A 99 -2.10 17.04 9.84
C LEU A 99 -1.70 15.88 8.93
N PHE A 100 -2.63 14.99 8.62
CA PHE A 100 -2.35 13.87 7.74
C PHE A 100 -2.06 14.37 6.34
N ASN A 101 -0.83 14.20 5.87
CA ASN A 101 -0.42 14.65 4.54
C ASN A 101 -0.30 13.46 3.59
N ARG A 102 -1.43 13.08 3.01
CA ARG A 102 -1.55 11.99 2.04
C ARG A 102 -0.56 12.15 0.87
N GLY A 103 -0.46 13.35 0.30
CA GLY A 103 0.42 13.63 -0.83
C GLY A 103 1.89 13.46 -0.50
N ALA A 104 2.32 13.92 0.69
CA ALA A 104 3.69 13.72 1.16
C ALA A 104 4.03 12.24 1.35
N LEU A 105 3.11 11.44 1.89
CA LEU A 105 3.31 9.99 2.05
C LEU A 105 3.43 9.27 0.70
N PHE A 106 2.63 9.64 -0.30
CA PHE A 106 2.77 9.10 -1.65
C PHE A 106 4.13 9.42 -2.27
N ASN A 107 4.56 10.69 -2.17
CA ASN A 107 5.85 11.12 -2.71
C ASN A 107 7.03 10.45 -2.00
N ALA A 108 6.93 10.27 -0.67
CA ALA A 108 7.93 9.56 0.11
C ALA A 108 8.03 8.08 -0.34
N ALA A 109 6.88 7.42 -0.43
CA ALA A 109 6.82 6.02 -0.82
C ALA A 109 7.36 5.79 -2.23
N PHE A 110 7.07 6.68 -3.18
CA PHE A 110 7.64 6.62 -4.52
C PHE A 110 9.17 6.56 -4.47
N LYS A 111 9.81 7.49 -3.76
CA LYS A 111 11.28 7.54 -3.62
C LYS A 111 11.87 6.30 -2.96
N GLU A 112 11.19 5.71 -1.99
CA GLU A 112 11.66 4.48 -1.33
C GLU A 112 11.46 3.24 -2.19
N ILE A 113 10.33 3.15 -2.89
CA ILE A 113 10.01 2.03 -3.78
C ILE A 113 11.02 1.95 -4.93
N GLU A 114 11.44 3.10 -5.48
CA GLU A 114 12.49 3.17 -6.51
C GLU A 114 13.82 2.54 -6.04
N LYS A 115 14.13 2.56 -4.74
CA LYS A 115 15.35 1.96 -4.18
C LYS A 115 15.22 0.44 -3.96
N ILE A 116 14.01 -0.05 -3.71
CA ILE A 116 13.76 -1.45 -3.32
C ILE A 116 13.67 -2.36 -4.54
N GLY A 117 13.16 -1.87 -5.66
CA GLY A 117 13.14 -2.65 -6.89
C GLY A 117 12.45 -1.97 -8.05
N ASN A 118 12.54 -2.62 -9.20
CA ASN A 118 11.94 -2.12 -10.43
C ASN A 118 10.43 -2.40 -10.45
N TYR A 119 9.63 -1.39 -10.11
CA TYR A 119 8.18 -1.40 -10.26
C TYR A 119 7.81 -0.59 -11.50
N GLU A 120 7.11 -1.21 -12.44
CA GLU A 120 6.72 -0.59 -13.71
C GLU A 120 5.39 0.16 -13.62
N CYS A 121 4.66 -0.05 -12.53
CA CYS A 121 3.38 0.59 -12.28
C CYS A 121 3.23 0.95 -10.80
N LEU A 122 2.70 2.16 -10.55
CA LEU A 122 2.42 2.68 -9.23
C LEU A 122 0.93 2.98 -9.13
N VAL A 123 0.27 2.41 -8.13
CA VAL A 123 -1.14 2.66 -7.83
C VAL A 123 -1.23 3.34 -6.48
N PHE A 124 -1.65 4.60 -6.48
CA PHE A 124 -1.94 5.34 -5.25
C PHE A 124 -3.36 5.02 -4.79
N HIS A 125 -3.49 4.49 -3.57
CA HIS A 125 -4.74 3.89 -3.12
C HIS A 125 -5.12 4.33 -1.71
N ASP A 126 -6.39 4.68 -1.51
CA ASP A 126 -6.93 4.99 -0.19
C ASP A 126 -7.36 3.74 0.55
N ILE A 127 -7.14 3.69 1.86
CA ILE A 127 -7.41 2.49 2.66
C ILE A 127 -8.90 2.12 2.78
N ASP A 128 -9.78 3.07 2.52
CA ASP A 128 -11.25 2.95 2.63
C ASP A 128 -11.95 2.88 1.27
N THR A 129 -11.20 2.81 0.17
CA THR A 129 -11.77 2.62 -1.17
C THR A 129 -11.70 1.15 -1.58
N PHE A 130 -12.76 0.62 -2.17
CA PHE A 130 -12.81 -0.79 -2.59
C PHE A 130 -13.35 -0.92 -4.00
N PRO A 131 -12.68 -1.70 -4.88
CA PRO A 131 -13.18 -1.94 -6.22
C PRO A 131 -14.33 -2.96 -6.18
N ILE A 132 -15.46 -2.59 -6.79
CA ILE A 132 -16.64 -3.46 -6.90
C ILE A 132 -16.50 -4.41 -8.09
N ASN A 133 -15.95 -3.93 -9.21
CA ASN A 133 -15.91 -4.64 -10.48
C ASN A 133 -14.47 -5.04 -10.85
N LEU A 134 -14.25 -6.31 -11.20
CA LEU A 134 -12.95 -6.83 -11.66
C LEU A 134 -12.45 -6.17 -12.96
N LEU A 135 -13.34 -5.52 -13.72
CA LEU A 135 -12.99 -4.70 -14.89
C LEU A 135 -12.20 -3.42 -14.52
N ASN A 136 -12.25 -2.99 -13.25
CA ASN A 136 -11.40 -1.91 -12.76
C ASN A 136 -9.98 -2.43 -12.53
N ARG A 137 -9.16 -2.47 -13.58
CA ARG A 137 -7.82 -3.09 -13.54
C ARG A 137 -6.81 -2.25 -12.78
N TYR A 138 -6.12 -2.88 -11.82
CA TYR A 138 -5.02 -2.30 -11.05
C TYR A 138 -3.70 -2.46 -11.80
N ASP A 139 -3.68 -1.94 -13.02
CA ASP A 139 -2.52 -1.86 -13.91
C ASP A 139 -2.37 -0.44 -14.46
N CYS A 140 -1.20 -0.17 -15.04
CA CYS A 140 -0.90 1.12 -15.63
C CYS A 140 -1.08 1.04 -17.15
N PRO A 141 -2.03 1.78 -17.73
CA PRO A 141 -2.08 1.99 -19.17
C PRO A 141 -0.99 2.98 -19.60
N THR A 142 -1.01 3.39 -20.87
CA THR A 142 -0.02 4.32 -21.45
C THR A 142 -0.11 5.75 -20.91
N SER A 143 -1.22 6.12 -20.29
CA SER A 143 -1.45 7.42 -19.65
C SER A 143 -1.94 7.24 -18.21
N PRO A 144 -1.83 8.26 -17.34
CA PRO A 144 -2.36 8.16 -15.98
C PRO A 144 -3.85 7.79 -15.98
N ARG A 145 -4.22 6.79 -15.17
CA ARG A 145 -5.60 6.34 -15.00
C ARG A 145 -6.13 6.72 -13.63
N HIS A 146 -7.33 7.29 -13.60
CA HIS A 146 -8.10 7.44 -12.37
C HIS A 146 -8.94 6.17 -12.13
N LEU A 147 -8.70 5.47 -11.02
CA LEU A 147 -9.35 4.18 -10.72
C LEU A 147 -10.71 4.33 -10.02
N ARG A 148 -11.05 5.51 -9.51
CA ARG A 148 -12.32 5.76 -8.81
C ARG A 148 -13.29 6.46 -9.74
N MET A 149 -14.17 5.72 -10.43
CA MET A 149 -15.12 6.32 -11.38
C MET A 149 -16.54 6.52 -10.81
N VAL A 150 -16.98 5.69 -9.86
CA VAL A 150 -18.30 5.79 -9.23
C VAL A 150 -18.16 5.50 -7.74
N GLU A 151 -18.71 6.39 -6.91
CA GLU A 151 -18.78 6.25 -5.46
C GLU A 151 -20.20 5.74 -5.12
N GLU A 152 -20.31 4.47 -4.73
CA GLU A 152 -21.50 3.99 -4.04
C GLU A 152 -21.18 4.05 -2.54
N ASP A 153 -21.88 4.92 -1.81
CA ASP A 153 -21.70 5.13 -0.37
C ASP A 153 -22.09 3.87 0.42
N TYR A 154 -21.22 2.86 0.48
CA TYR A 154 -21.32 1.78 1.46
C TYR A 154 -20.59 2.22 2.73
N LYS A 155 -21.35 2.82 3.66
CA LYS A 155 -20.90 2.95 5.05
C LYS A 155 -20.89 1.55 5.67
N LEU A 156 -19.71 0.94 5.73
CA LEU A 156 -19.43 -0.24 6.55
C LEU A 156 -19.20 0.17 8.01
#